data_AF-A0A353E708-F1
#
_entry.id   AF-A0A353E708-F1
#
_cell.length_a   1.000
_cell.length_b   1.000
_cell.length_c   1.000
_cell.angle_alpha   90.00
_cell.angle_beta   90.00
_cell.angle_gamma   90.00
#
_symmetry.space_group_name_H-M   'P 1'
#
loop_
_entity.id
_entity.type
_entity.pdbx_description
1 polymer ?
#
loop_
_entity_poly.entity_id
_entity_poly.type
_entity_poly.pdbx_seq_one_letter_code
_entity_poly.pdbx_strand_id
1 'polypeptide(L)'
;VASPQTASVIYYAVDNKLYMHKVTTSEDTVVKTFAEGENISFIKNFTGTDKDGESFNNIVVVTNTTTGYQVYQFPMVGSAGELKTDVSPSMSGTGKASYLMFRQE
;
A
#
# COMPACT_ATOMS: atom_id res chain seq x y z
N VAL A 1 0.26 -25.47 -13.25
CA VAL A 1 0.44 -24.43 -12.21
C VAL A 1 -0.62 -23.38 -12.45
N ALA A 2 -1.59 -23.26 -11.54
CA ALA A 2 -2.58 -22.18 -11.63
C ALA A 2 -1.84 -20.85 -11.47
N SER A 3 -2.09 -19.88 -12.35
CA SER A 3 -1.64 -18.50 -12.17
C SER A 3 -1.99 -18.07 -10.74
N PRO A 4 -1.10 -17.38 -10.02
CA PRO A 4 -1.47 -16.85 -8.71
C PRO A 4 -2.76 -16.06 -8.90
N GLN A 5 -3.80 -16.42 -8.17
CA GLN A 5 -5.02 -15.61 -8.16
C GLN A 5 -4.63 -14.28 -7.53
N THR A 6 -4.25 -13.33 -8.38
CA THR A 6 -4.14 -11.94 -7.98
C THR A 6 -5.55 -11.53 -7.61
N ALA A 7 -5.81 -11.34 -6.32
CA ALA A 7 -7.10 -10.87 -5.85
C ALA A 7 -7.55 -9.68 -6.71
N SER A 8 -8.78 -9.73 -7.24
CA SER A 8 -9.35 -8.62 -7.99
C SER A 8 -9.84 -7.59 -6.97
N VAL A 9 -8.92 -6.75 -6.50
CA VAL A 9 -9.18 -5.71 -5.51
C VAL A 9 -8.68 -4.35 -5.99
N ILE A 10 -9.33 -3.29 -5.54
CA ILE A 10 -8.92 -1.90 -5.75
C ILE A 10 -8.64 -1.29 -4.38
N TYR A 11 -7.45 -0.76 -4.18
CA TYR A 11 -7.13 0.02 -3.00
C TYR A 11 -7.38 1.49 -3.28
N TYR A 12 -8.08 2.16 -2.36
CA TYR A 12 -8.39 3.59 -2.49
C TYR A 12 -8.36 4.26 -1.12
N ALA A 13 -8.29 5.58 -1.13
CA ALA A 13 -8.23 6.40 0.08
C ALA A 13 -9.54 7.15 0.31
N VAL A 14 -9.93 7.24 1.58
CA VAL A 14 -10.89 8.25 2.06
C VAL A 14 -10.28 8.83 3.33
N ASP A 15 -9.98 10.14 3.31
CA ASP A 15 -9.27 10.85 4.39
C ASP A 15 -7.94 10.15 4.78
N ASN A 16 -7.82 9.76 6.05
CA ASN A 16 -6.67 9.04 6.61
C ASN A 16 -6.86 7.51 6.60
N LYS A 17 -7.79 6.98 5.80
CA LYS A 17 -8.10 5.54 5.76
C LYS A 17 -7.82 4.95 4.41
N LEU A 18 -7.13 3.82 4.41
CA LEU A 18 -6.96 2.94 3.27
C LEU A 18 -8.12 1.94 3.24
N TYR A 19 -8.83 1.93 2.12
CA TYR A 19 -9.89 0.97 1.83
C TYR A 19 -9.43 -0.05 0.79
N MET A 20 -10.06 -1.22 0.85
CA MET A 20 -10.00 -2.26 -0.17
C MET A 20 -11.42 -2.52 -0.66
N HIS A 21 -11.63 -2.34 -1.96
CA HIS A 21 -12.82 -2.76 -2.67
C HIS A 21 -12.59 -4.14 -3.28
N LYS A 22 -13.39 -5.13 -2.90
CA LYS A 22 -13.39 -6.46 -3.51
C LYS A 22 -14.26 -6.43 -4.76
N VAL A 23 -13.66 -6.54 -5.95
CA VAL A 23 -14.38 -6.44 -7.24
C VAL A 23 -15.42 -7.55 -7.40
N THR A 24 -15.15 -8.75 -6.87
CA THR A 24 -16.03 -9.91 -7.01
C THR A 24 -17.28 -9.85 -6.14
N THR A 25 -17.21 -9.20 -4.97
CA THR A 25 -18.31 -9.11 -4.00
C THR A 25 -18.90 -7.71 -3.88
N SER A 26 -18.27 -6.70 -4.51
CA SER A 26 -18.61 -5.28 -4.34
C SER A 26 -18.56 -4.82 -2.88
N GLU A 27 -17.72 -5.45 -2.06
CA GLU A 27 -17.59 -5.15 -0.64
C GLU A 27 -16.40 -4.20 -0.41
N ASP A 28 -16.62 -3.17 0.40
CA ASP A 28 -15.57 -2.26 0.86
C ASP A 28 -15.18 -2.58 2.30
N THR A 29 -13.89 -2.71 2.55
CA THR A 29 -13.35 -2.93 3.90
C THR A 29 -12.26 -1.90 4.21
N VAL A 30 -12.29 -1.33 5.42
CA VAL A 30 -11.18 -0.52 5.93
C VAL A 30 -10.00 -1.44 6.20
N VAL A 31 -8.88 -1.18 5.53
CA VAL A 31 -7.64 -1.95 5.68
C VAL A 31 -6.78 -1.36 6.80
N LYS A 32 -6.63 -0.03 6.81
CA LYS A 32 -5.83 0.68 7.79
C LYS A 32 -6.35 2.09 8.00
N THR A 33 -6.39 2.51 9.25
CA THR A 33 -6.52 3.92 9.63
C THR A 33 -5.14 4.42 10.02
N PHE A 34 -4.66 5.46 9.35
CA PHE A 34 -3.39 6.12 9.65
C PHE A 34 -3.54 7.09 10.83
N ALA A 35 -2.43 7.60 11.36
CA ALA A 35 -2.48 8.50 12.50
C ALA A 35 -3.30 9.76 12.18
N GLU A 36 -3.86 10.40 13.20
CA GLU A 36 -4.56 11.67 13.03
C GLU A 36 -3.60 12.73 12.45
N GLY A 37 -4.07 13.49 11.46
CA GLY A 37 -3.26 14.45 10.71
C GLY A 37 -2.49 13.88 9.52
N GLU A 38 -2.44 12.56 9.36
CA GLU A 38 -1.96 11.94 8.12
C GLU A 38 -3.05 11.91 7.05
N ASN A 39 -2.69 12.25 5.80
CA ASN A 39 -3.59 12.17 4.65
C ASN A 39 -2.94 11.35 3.55
N ILE A 40 -3.64 10.35 3.02
CA ILE A 40 -3.09 9.50 1.95
C ILE A 40 -3.02 10.31 0.66
N SER A 41 -1.84 10.36 0.03
CA SER A 41 -1.61 11.11 -1.20
C SER A 41 -1.26 10.22 -2.40
N PHE A 42 -0.90 8.97 -2.16
CA PHE A 42 -0.51 8.04 -3.21
C PHE A 42 -0.71 6.60 -2.76
N ILE A 43 -1.22 5.76 -3.65
CA ILE A 43 -1.35 4.32 -3.47
C ILE A 43 -0.87 3.64 -4.76
N LYS A 44 0.00 2.63 -4.66
CA LYS A 44 0.47 1.88 -5.82
C LYS A 44 0.82 0.45 -5.47
N ASN A 45 0.42 -0.49 -6.33
CA ASN A 45 0.94 -1.84 -6.34
C ASN A 45 2.44 -1.82 -6.70
N PHE A 46 3.23 -2.49 -5.88
CA PHE A 46 4.67 -2.62 -6.03
C PHE A 46 5.06 -4.09 -5.92
N THR A 47 5.40 -4.68 -7.06
CA THR A 47 5.81 -6.08 -7.18
C THR A 47 7.20 -6.14 -7.77
N GLY A 48 7.93 -7.22 -7.47
CA GLY A 48 9.28 -7.41 -7.98
C GLY A 48 9.96 -8.60 -7.33
N THR A 49 11.27 -8.67 -7.53
CA THR A 49 12.15 -9.66 -6.93
C THR A 49 13.25 -8.89 -6.21
N ASP A 50 13.55 -9.29 -4.98
CA ASP A 50 14.63 -8.67 -4.21
C ASP A 50 16.01 -9.21 -4.61
N LYS A 51 17.06 -8.71 -3.94
CA LYS A 51 18.45 -9.09 -4.20
C LYS A 51 18.76 -10.57 -3.92
N ASP A 52 17.95 -11.23 -3.09
CA ASP A 52 18.12 -12.64 -2.70
C ASP A 52 17.30 -13.57 -3.63
N GLY A 53 16.58 -13.01 -4.61
CA GLY A 53 15.74 -13.75 -5.53
C GLY A 53 14.32 -13.97 -5.02
N GLU A 54 13.95 -13.41 -3.87
CA GLU A 54 12.61 -13.56 -3.31
C GLU A 54 11.62 -12.62 -4.00
N SER A 55 10.53 -13.19 -4.50
CA SER A 55 9.46 -12.40 -5.11
C SER A 55 8.62 -11.73 -4.03
N PHE A 56 8.33 -10.44 -4.21
CA PHE A 56 7.46 -9.69 -3.32
C PHE A 56 6.25 -9.11 -4.07
N ASN A 57 5.16 -8.93 -3.33
CA ASN A 57 3.96 -8.24 -3.79
C ASN A 57 3.43 -7.37 -2.66
N ASN A 58 3.58 -6.06 -2.83
CA ASN A 58 3.30 -5.07 -1.80
C ASN A 58 2.36 -3.99 -2.33
N ILE A 59 1.67 -3.33 -1.40
CA ILE A 59 1.04 -2.03 -1.65
C ILE A 59 1.89 -0.96 -0.98
N VAL A 60 2.31 0.03 -1.76
CA VAL A 60 2.97 1.23 -1.24
C VAL A 60 1.94 2.33 -1.05
N VAL A 61 1.94 2.95 0.12
CA VAL A 61 1.09 4.09 0.46
C VAL A 61 1.96 5.24 0.94
N VAL A 62 1.72 6.42 0.39
CA VAL A 62 2.31 7.67 0.90
C VAL A 62 1.25 8.42 1.67
N THR A 63 1.61 8.86 2.88
CA THR A 63 0.81 9.81 3.65
C THR A 63 1.57 11.12 3.81
N ASN A 64 0.84 12.23 3.87
CA ASN A 64 1.38 13.53 4.23
C ASN A 64 0.84 13.98 5.60
N THR A 65 1.72 14.52 6.44
CA THR A 65 1.38 15.31 7.63
C THR A 65 1.55 16.80 7.34
N THR A 66 1.33 17.67 8.32
CA THR A 66 1.59 19.12 8.16
C THR A 66 3.03 19.44 7.78
N THR A 67 4.00 18.67 8.27
CA THR A 67 5.44 18.99 8.16
C THR A 67 6.25 18.02 7.28
N GLY A 68 5.68 16.88 6.92
CA GLY A 68 6.41 15.84 6.20
C GLY A 68 5.52 14.79 5.53
N TYR A 69 6.16 13.72 5.10
CA TYR A 69 5.51 12.56 4.52
C TYR A 69 6.08 11.27 5.09
N GLN A 70 5.25 10.23 5.11
CA GLN A 70 5.64 8.86 5.43
C GLN A 70 5.35 7.98 4.22
N VAL A 71 6.17 6.95 4.04
CA VAL A 71 5.93 5.90 3.05
C VAL A 71 5.81 4.58 3.78
N TYR A 72 4.72 3.88 3.52
CA TYR A 72 4.44 2.56 4.05
C TYR A 72 4.52 1.54 2.94
N GLN A 73 5.15 0.41 3.22
CA GLN A 73 5.18 -0.75 2.34
C GLN A 73 4.44 -1.88 3.06
N PHE A 74 3.28 -2.26 2.54
CA PHE A 74 2.44 -3.29 3.11
C PHE A 74 2.57 -4.59 2.31
N PRO A 75 3.16 -5.65 2.89
CA PRO A 75 3.18 -6.97 2.27
C PRO A 75 1.77 -7.54 2.10
N MET A 76 1.50 -8.14 0.94
CA MET A 76 0.34 -9.03 0.80
C MET A 76 0.62 -10.34 1.54
N VAL A 77 -0.31 -10.77 2.38
CA VAL A 77 -0.15 -11.98 3.23
C VAL A 77 -1.19 -13.07 2.95
N GLY A 78 -2.11 -12.83 2.00
CA GLY A 78 -3.15 -13.77 1.62
C GLY A 78 -3.44 -13.71 0.12
N SER A 79 -4.45 -14.48 -0.31
CA SER A 79 -4.86 -14.58 -1.71
C SER A 79 -6.05 -13.68 -2.07
N ALA A 80 -6.66 -12.98 -1.10
CA ALA A 80 -7.82 -12.11 -1.33
C ALA A 80 -7.48 -10.62 -1.23
N GLY A 81 -6.19 -10.26 -1.24
CA GLY A 81 -5.73 -8.87 -1.17
C GLY A 81 -5.49 -8.41 0.27
N GLU A 82 -5.37 -9.31 1.22
CA GLU A 82 -5.06 -8.98 2.60
C GLU A 82 -3.65 -8.40 2.73
N LEU A 83 -3.52 -7.33 3.50
CA LEU A 83 -2.26 -6.65 3.78
C LEU A 83 -1.82 -6.87 5.22
N LYS A 84 -0.52 -7.07 5.45
CA LYS A 84 0.08 -6.92 6.78
C LYS A 84 0.21 -5.44 7.09
N THR A 85 -0.71 -4.91 7.90
CA THR A 85 -0.82 -3.46 8.17
C THR A 85 -0.08 -2.97 9.40
N ASP A 86 0.37 -3.89 10.26
CA ASP A 86 1.27 -3.62 11.37
C ASP A 86 2.72 -3.53 10.87
N VAL A 87 3.03 -2.39 10.26
CA VAL A 87 4.34 -2.02 9.76
C VAL A 87 4.63 -0.57 10.12
N SER A 88 5.89 -0.30 10.46
CA SER A 88 6.40 1.07 10.55
C SER A 88 6.61 1.66 9.15
N PRO A 89 6.67 3.01 9.00
CA PRO A 89 7.10 3.63 7.75
C PRO A 89 8.45 3.08 7.31
N SER A 90 8.59 2.73 6.03
CA SER A 90 9.87 2.30 5.45
C SER A 90 10.79 3.49 5.18
N MET A 91 10.22 4.66 4.93
CA MET A 91 10.93 5.93 4.80
C MET A 91 10.04 7.09 5.25
N SER A 92 10.70 8.17 5.64
CA SER A 92 10.08 9.44 6.02
C SER A 92 10.85 10.60 5.40
N GLY A 93 10.18 11.75 5.27
CA GLY A 93 10.83 12.95 4.78
C GLY A 93 10.06 14.22 5.16
N THR A 94 10.64 15.36 4.81
CA THR A 94 10.05 16.68 5.03
C THR A 94 9.28 17.15 3.79
N GLY A 95 8.37 18.12 3.96
CA GLY A 95 7.56 18.64 2.86
C GLY A 95 6.39 17.74 2.50
N LYS A 96 6.04 17.67 1.21
CA LYS A 96 4.89 16.90 0.71
C LYS A 96 5.32 15.98 -0.42
N ALA A 97 4.80 14.75 -0.41
CA ALA A 97 4.97 13.78 -1.48
C ALA A 97 3.60 13.37 -2.05
N SER A 98 3.50 13.31 -3.37
CA SER A 98 2.28 12.89 -4.10
C SER A 98 2.53 11.74 -5.07
N TYR A 99 3.79 11.32 -5.24
CA TYR A 99 4.17 10.27 -6.17
C TYR A 99 5.50 9.64 -5.75
N LEU A 100 5.66 8.34 -6.02
CA LEU A 100 6.94 7.64 -5.90
C LEU A 100 7.32 7.01 -7.24
N MET A 101 8.54 7.28 -7.68
CA MET A 101 9.17 6.61 -8.80
C MET A 101 9.97 5.40 -8.29
N PHE A 102 9.79 4.27 -8.95
CA PHE A 102 10.53 3.06 -8.67
C PHE A 102 11.41 2.78 -9.88
N ARG A 103 12.70 2.58 -9.63
CA ARG A 103 13.64 2.10 -10.63
C ARG A 103 13.96 0.65 -10.29
N GLN A 104 13.71 -0.23 -11.23
CA GLN A 104 14.20 -1.60 -11.18
C GLN A 104 15.61 -1.59 -11.76
N GLU A 105 16.59 -2.11 -11.02
CA GLU A 105 17.98 -2.27 -11.49
C GLU A 105 18.15 -3.58 -12.26
#